data_AF-A0AAD8XA14-F1
#
_entry.id   AF-A0AAD8XA14-F1
#
_cell.length_a   1.000
_cell.length_b   1.000
_cell.length_c   1.000
_cell.angle_alpha   90.00
_cell.angle_beta   90.00
_cell.angle_gamma   90.00
#
_symmetry.space_group_name_H-M   'P 1'
#
loop_
_entity.id
_entity.type
_entity.pdbx_description
1 polymer ?
#
loop_
_entity_poly.entity_id
_entity_poly.type
_entity_poly.pdbx_seq_one_letter_code
_entity_poly.pdbx_strand_id
1 'polypeptide(L)'
;MSWNTTRFELGNSAHGDEYVFVDVPVEDMNVAPESRYSISKKALAALRRFVDPLVETTYEKQYTIINFSSDWAEGIYNAREKLPEWIDRFSISLTNEVRLHGEIRDKDRHRYTGRAYEMVQVIMVDWLWMLFPTGLIIISIYYLSHTIIRGARDGISVWKSDSLPMLFCRIDASILAKVGDGMDVPNGLDVAVGNVNVCLLREDDGDWVFKPIESESSSSSSSSSSSESDSE
;
A
#
# COMPACT_ATOMS: atom_id res chain seq x y z
N MET A 1 15.65 -16.06 47.84
CA MET A 1 16.37 -16.72 46.73
C MET A 1 17.33 -15.66 46.19
N SER A 2 18.66 -15.88 46.22
CA SER A 2 19.63 -14.87 45.75
C SER A 2 20.23 -15.30 44.41
N TRP A 3 20.00 -14.50 43.38
CA TRP A 3 20.49 -14.69 42.00
C TRP A 3 21.99 -14.40 41.84
N ASN A 4 22.71 -14.17 42.94
CA ASN A 4 24.09 -13.71 42.97
C ASN A 4 25.13 -14.84 42.86
N THR A 5 24.69 -16.11 42.81
CA THR A 5 25.60 -17.25 42.71
C THR A 5 26.19 -17.34 41.30
N THR A 6 27.51 -17.28 41.21
CA THR A 6 28.26 -17.54 39.98
C THR A 6 29.22 -18.70 40.17
N ARG A 7 29.44 -19.46 39.10
CA ARG A 7 30.41 -20.56 39.06
C ARG A 7 31.44 -20.28 37.99
N PHE A 8 32.71 -20.40 38.34
CA PHE A 8 33.79 -20.33 37.36
C PHE A 8 33.84 -21.60 36.52
N GLU A 9 33.90 -21.46 35.21
CA GLU A 9 34.08 -22.55 34.25
C GLU A 9 35.31 -22.27 33.37
N LEU A 10 36.13 -23.30 33.22
CA LEU A 10 37.30 -23.27 32.34
C LEU A 10 36.86 -23.22 30.87
N GLY A 11 37.64 -22.53 30.05
CA GLY A 11 37.37 -22.43 28.62
C GLY A 11 37.33 -23.80 27.92
N ASN A 12 36.47 -23.90 26.91
CA ASN A 12 36.34 -25.04 26.02
C ASN A 12 36.49 -24.60 24.55
N SER A 13 36.28 -25.51 23.59
CA SER A 13 36.44 -25.20 22.16
C SER A 13 35.49 -24.10 21.63
N ALA A 14 34.44 -23.74 22.38
CA ALA A 14 33.45 -22.74 21.98
C ALA A 14 33.47 -21.46 22.84
N HIS A 15 34.01 -21.51 24.06
CA HIS A 15 33.96 -20.43 25.05
C HIS A 15 35.30 -20.30 25.77
N GLY A 16 35.75 -19.08 26.08
CA GLY A 16 36.92 -18.87 26.95
C GLY A 16 36.58 -19.06 28.43
N ASP A 17 37.56 -18.85 29.31
CA ASP A 17 37.34 -18.78 30.76
C ASP A 17 36.18 -17.81 31.10
N GLU A 18 35.19 -18.27 31.85
CA GLU A 18 34.00 -17.47 32.15
C GLU A 18 33.38 -17.77 33.51
N TYR A 19 32.60 -16.82 34.00
CA TYR A 19 31.75 -16.97 35.18
C TYR A 19 30.31 -17.14 34.72
N VAL A 20 29.69 -18.27 35.07
CA VAL A 20 28.33 -18.63 34.69
C VAL A 20 27.38 -18.37 35.85
N PHE A 21 26.23 -17.76 35.57
CA PHE A 21 25.16 -17.60 36.56
C PHE A 21 24.36 -18.89 36.67
N VAL A 22 24.26 -19.45 37.88
CA VAL A 22 23.63 -20.78 38.11
C VAL A 22 22.19 -20.70 38.61
N ASP A 23 21.84 -19.65 39.37
CA ASP A 23 20.55 -19.52 40.06
C ASP A 23 19.71 -18.36 39.50
N VAL A 24 19.57 -18.27 38.18
CA VAL A 24 18.78 -17.19 37.55
C VAL A 24 17.27 -17.52 37.67
N PRO A 25 16.46 -16.64 38.30
CA PRO A 25 15.03 -16.88 38.47
C PRO A 25 14.30 -16.77 37.12
N VAL A 26 13.84 -17.91 36.62
CA VAL A 26 13.20 -18.01 35.30
C VAL A 26 11.86 -17.27 35.24
N GLU A 27 11.11 -17.29 36.34
CA GLU A 27 9.77 -16.67 36.44
C GLU A 27 9.83 -15.14 36.43
N ASP A 28 10.77 -14.53 37.16
CA ASP A 28 10.86 -13.07 37.29
C ASP A 28 11.59 -12.40 36.12
N MET A 29 12.58 -13.09 35.52
CA MET A 29 13.46 -12.49 34.50
C MET A 29 13.12 -12.92 33.06
N ASN A 30 12.02 -13.66 32.86
CA ASN A 30 11.54 -14.15 31.57
C ASN A 30 12.65 -14.78 30.69
N VAL A 31 13.46 -15.60 31.35
CA VAL A 31 14.63 -16.23 30.78
C VAL A 31 14.21 -17.33 29.82
N ALA A 32 14.83 -17.39 28.64
CA ALA A 32 14.56 -18.47 27.69
C ALA A 32 14.93 -19.84 28.30
N PRO A 33 14.09 -20.88 28.13
CA PRO A 33 14.44 -22.21 28.60
C PRO A 33 15.76 -22.66 27.95
N GLU A 34 16.66 -23.23 28.76
CA GLU A 34 18.01 -23.69 28.35
C GLU A 34 19.02 -22.60 27.95
N SER A 35 18.78 -21.34 28.32
CA SER A 35 19.77 -20.28 28.10
C SER A 35 20.85 -20.24 29.18
N ARG A 36 22.11 -20.04 28.74
CA ARG A 36 23.29 -19.89 29.59
C ARG A 36 23.69 -18.42 29.61
N TYR A 37 23.75 -17.83 30.79
CA TYR A 37 24.27 -16.47 31.00
C TYR A 37 25.65 -16.55 31.63
N SER A 38 26.61 -15.90 31.00
CA SER A 38 27.99 -15.89 31.49
C SER A 38 28.66 -14.54 31.21
N ILE A 39 29.68 -14.23 32.00
CA ILE A 39 30.58 -13.11 31.79
C ILE A 39 31.97 -13.68 31.57
N SER A 40 32.60 -13.32 30.45
CA SER A 40 33.98 -13.74 30.18
C SER A 40 34.94 -13.18 31.23
N LYS A 41 35.92 -13.97 31.64
CA LYS A 41 36.97 -13.55 32.58
C LYS A 41 37.75 -12.34 32.06
N LYS A 42 37.92 -12.23 30.73
CA LYS A 42 38.56 -11.06 30.10
C LYS A 42 37.73 -9.79 30.27
N ALA A 43 36.41 -9.86 30.08
CA ALA A 43 35.52 -8.73 30.31
C ALA A 43 35.51 -8.34 31.80
N LEU A 44 35.48 -9.31 32.71
CA LEU A 44 35.56 -9.05 34.15
C LEU A 44 36.91 -8.41 34.53
N ALA A 45 38.02 -8.87 33.95
CA ALA A 45 39.33 -8.29 34.18
C ALA A 45 39.44 -6.85 33.63
N ALA A 46 38.85 -6.58 32.47
CA ALA A 46 38.78 -5.24 31.90
C ALA A 46 37.94 -4.29 32.78
N LEU A 47 36.77 -4.75 33.22
CA LEU A 47 35.93 -4.00 34.16
C LEU A 47 36.68 -3.72 35.46
N ARG A 48 37.35 -4.73 36.03
CA ARG A 48 38.14 -4.58 37.25
C ARG A 48 39.26 -3.57 37.07
N ARG A 49 39.98 -3.61 35.95
CA ARG A 49 41.03 -2.62 35.63
C ARG A 49 40.50 -1.19 35.54
N PHE A 50 39.24 -1.01 35.14
CA PHE A 50 38.57 0.29 35.13
C PHE A 50 38.12 0.74 36.53
N VAL A 51 37.58 -0.19 37.34
CA VAL A 51 37.00 0.11 38.66
C VAL A 51 38.08 0.25 39.75
N ASP A 52 39.12 -0.58 39.74
CA ASP A 52 40.18 -0.58 40.74
C ASP A 52 40.73 0.83 41.03
N PRO A 53 41.14 1.67 40.05
CA PRO A 53 41.65 3.01 40.33
C PRO A 53 40.59 4.01 40.82
N LEU A 54 39.29 3.73 40.64
CA LEU A 54 38.20 4.57 41.16
C LEU A 54 37.94 4.32 42.64
N VAL A 55 38.22 3.10 43.12
CA VAL A 55 37.93 2.68 44.49
C VAL A 55 39.18 2.72 45.37
N GLU A 56 40.35 2.38 44.81
CA GLU A 56 41.63 2.47 45.51
C GLU A 56 42.10 3.93 45.56
N THR A 57 41.62 4.63 46.59
CA THR A 57 41.87 6.06 46.76
C THR A 57 42.47 6.35 48.12
N THR A 58 43.26 7.42 48.17
CA THR A 58 43.84 7.94 49.42
C THR A 58 43.32 9.35 49.70
N TYR A 59 43.27 9.72 50.97
CA TYR A 59 43.03 11.08 51.40
C TYR A 59 44.02 11.45 52.51
N GLU A 60 44.51 12.69 52.49
CA GLU A 60 45.35 13.26 53.54
C GLU A 60 44.55 14.33 54.27
N LYS A 61 44.57 14.29 55.61
CA LYS A 61 43.89 15.29 56.45
C LYS A 61 44.91 16.15 57.16
N GLN A 62 44.93 17.44 56.85
CA GLN A 62 45.77 18.45 57.50
C GLN A 62 44.86 19.47 58.18
N TYR A 63 44.77 19.37 59.52
CA TYR A 63 43.86 20.18 60.34
C TYR A 63 42.39 20.07 59.87
N THR A 64 41.87 21.13 59.24
CA THR A 64 40.49 21.23 58.72
C THR A 64 40.39 20.97 57.22
N ILE A 65 41.52 20.86 56.51
CA ILE A 65 41.56 20.64 55.06
C ILE A 65 41.79 19.16 54.80
N ILE A 66 40.97 18.59 53.92
CA ILE A 66 41.11 17.21 53.45
C ILE A 66 41.51 17.29 51.98
N ASN A 67 42.68 16.74 51.65
CA ASN A 67 43.14 16.61 50.29
C ASN A 67 42.82 15.20 49.80
N PHE A 68 42.00 15.11 48.77
CA PHE A 68 41.64 13.85 48.13
C PHE A 68 42.56 13.57 46.94
N SER A 69 42.91 12.30 46.73
CA SER A 69 43.66 11.88 45.56
C SER A 69 42.88 12.03 44.25
N SER A 70 41.54 12.03 44.31
CA SER A 70 40.66 12.22 43.17
C SER A 70 39.26 12.70 43.59
N ASP A 71 38.51 13.27 42.65
CA ASP A 71 37.10 13.66 42.85
C ASP A 71 36.22 12.46 43.22
N TRP A 72 36.58 11.26 42.76
CA TRP A 72 35.91 10.01 43.15
C TRP A 72 36.12 9.67 44.63
N ALA A 73 37.35 9.88 45.12
CA ALA A 73 37.68 9.70 46.52
C ALA A 73 36.88 10.65 47.42
N GLU A 74 36.77 11.92 46.98
CA GLU A 74 35.92 12.91 47.64
C GLU A 74 34.44 12.51 47.62
N GLY A 75 33.93 12.06 46.46
CA GLY A 75 32.56 11.60 46.31
C GLY A 75 32.21 10.43 47.24
N ILE A 76 33.09 9.42 47.33
CA ILE A 76 32.94 8.28 48.24
C ILE A 76 33.02 8.74 49.71
N TYR A 77 33.96 9.63 50.03
CA TYR A 77 34.11 10.17 51.38
C TYR A 77 32.88 10.97 51.83
N ASN A 78 32.32 11.78 50.93
CA ASN A 78 31.07 12.51 51.17
C ASN A 78 29.87 11.57 51.29
N ALA A 79 29.88 10.46 50.56
CA ALA A 79 28.85 9.41 50.63
C ALA A 79 29.00 8.47 51.83
N ARG A 80 30.00 8.63 52.70
CA ARG A 80 30.32 7.66 53.78
C ARG A 80 29.14 7.34 54.71
N GLU A 81 28.28 8.33 54.98
CA GLU A 81 27.12 8.17 55.87
C GLU A 81 25.95 7.45 55.19
N LYS A 82 25.93 7.42 53.86
CA LYS A 82 24.89 6.80 53.02
C LYS A 82 25.48 5.93 51.91
N LEU A 83 26.50 5.15 52.26
CA LEU A 83 27.23 4.31 51.30
C LEU A 83 26.31 3.35 50.51
N PRO A 84 25.30 2.69 51.13
CA PRO A 84 24.41 1.78 50.39
C PRO A 84 23.62 2.50 49.28
N GLU A 85 23.10 3.70 49.56
CA GLU A 85 22.33 4.47 48.59
C GLU A 85 23.22 4.96 47.44
N TRP A 86 24.46 5.34 47.75
CA TRP A 86 25.43 5.73 46.72
C TRP A 86 25.80 4.55 45.82
N ILE A 87 26.07 3.37 46.39
CA ILE A 87 26.38 2.14 45.63
C ILE A 87 25.20 1.73 44.75
N ASP A 88 23.97 1.86 45.26
CA ASP A 88 22.75 1.58 44.50
C ASP A 88 22.65 2.50 43.27
N ARG A 89 22.81 3.81 43.46
CA ARG A 89 22.80 4.79 42.35
C ARG A 89 23.93 4.56 41.35
N PHE A 90 25.13 4.22 41.82
CA PHE A 90 26.27 3.87 40.97
C PHE A 90 25.99 2.59 40.14
N SER A 91 25.39 1.57 40.76
CA SER A 91 25.03 0.34 40.07
C SER A 91 23.91 0.57 39.05
N ILE A 92 22.94 1.42 39.37
CA ILE A 92 21.87 1.83 38.45
C ILE A 92 22.44 2.60 37.27
N SER A 93 23.35 3.55 37.47
CA SER A 93 23.95 4.31 36.36
C SER A 93 24.75 3.40 35.43
N LEU A 94 25.55 2.49 35.98
CA LEU A 94 26.33 1.52 35.20
C LEU A 94 25.43 0.58 34.41
N THR A 95 24.37 0.06 35.02
CA THR A 95 23.42 -0.82 34.33
C THR A 95 22.58 -0.09 33.29
N ASN A 96 22.23 1.18 33.51
CA ASN A 96 21.57 2.01 32.50
C ASN A 96 22.48 2.27 31.30
N GLU A 97 23.76 2.55 31.52
CA GLU A 97 24.73 2.74 30.44
C GLU A 97 24.84 1.49 29.56
N VAL A 98 24.94 0.31 30.18
CA VAL A 98 24.95 -0.97 29.46
C VAL A 98 23.63 -1.22 28.72
N ARG A 99 22.48 -0.78 29.26
CA ARG A 99 21.19 -0.93 28.57
C ARG A 99 21.03 0.00 27.37
N LEU A 100 21.56 1.22 27.46
CA LEU A 100 21.41 2.24 26.40
C LEU A 100 22.45 2.07 25.29
N HIS A 101 23.69 1.75 25.66
CA HIS A 101 24.83 1.70 24.73
C HIS A 101 25.40 0.28 24.54
N GLY A 102 24.81 -0.73 25.18
CA GLY A 102 25.22 -2.11 25.00
C GLY A 102 24.92 -2.62 23.60
N GLU A 103 25.96 -3.08 22.90
CA GLU A 103 25.79 -3.73 21.61
C GLU A 103 25.56 -5.25 21.78
N ILE A 104 24.51 -5.75 21.14
CA ILE A 104 24.24 -7.18 21.07
C ILE A 104 24.92 -7.71 19.80
N ARG A 105 25.80 -8.71 19.97
CA ARG A 105 26.55 -9.36 18.87
C ARG A 105 25.64 -9.98 17.80
N ASP A 106 24.46 -10.42 18.20
CA ASP A 106 23.48 -11.11 17.35
C ASP A 106 22.11 -10.42 17.50
N LYS A 107 21.86 -9.42 16.64
CA LYS A 107 20.63 -8.61 16.71
C LYS A 107 19.38 -9.41 16.34
N ASP A 108 19.52 -10.41 15.47
CA ASP A 108 18.38 -11.19 14.97
C ASP A 108 17.96 -12.30 15.95
N ARG A 109 18.88 -12.72 16.83
CA ARG A 109 18.64 -13.75 17.83
C ARG A 109 18.23 -13.12 19.16
N HIS A 110 17.10 -12.42 19.15
CA HIS A 110 16.46 -11.90 20.37
C HIS A 110 16.08 -13.06 21.30
N ARG A 111 16.95 -13.31 22.29
CA ARG A 111 16.81 -14.35 23.32
C ARG A 111 16.12 -13.88 24.59
N TYR A 112 15.64 -12.64 24.59
CA TYR A 112 14.84 -12.11 25.67
C TYR A 112 13.37 -12.23 25.28
N THR A 113 12.64 -13.08 25.99
CA THR A 113 11.20 -13.07 25.92
C THR A 113 10.75 -11.80 26.65
N GLY A 114 10.07 -10.89 25.96
CA GLY A 114 9.60 -9.64 26.55
C GLY A 114 8.53 -9.04 25.66
N ARG A 115 7.50 -8.45 26.25
CA ARG A 115 6.52 -7.69 25.48
C ARG A 115 7.10 -6.30 25.24
N ALA A 116 7.67 -6.10 24.06
CA ALA A 116 7.96 -4.76 23.57
C ALA A 116 6.69 -4.19 22.96
N TYR A 117 6.29 -2.99 23.37
CA TYR A 117 5.19 -2.27 22.74
C TYR A 117 5.77 -1.39 21.65
N GLU A 118 5.38 -1.66 20.41
CA GLU A 118 5.69 -0.81 19.27
C GLU A 118 4.43 -0.04 18.87
N MET A 119 4.61 1.24 18.51
CA MET A 119 3.54 2.06 17.97
C MET A 119 3.29 1.66 16.51
N VAL A 120 2.30 0.80 16.28
CA VAL A 120 1.91 0.38 14.92
C VAL A 120 0.70 1.20 14.47
N GLN A 121 0.72 1.71 13.24
CA GLN A 121 -0.45 2.31 12.60
C GLN A 121 -1.44 1.20 12.23
N VAL A 122 -2.60 1.18 12.90
CA VAL A 122 -3.70 0.26 12.59
C VAL A 122 -4.75 1.01 11.78
N ILE A 123 -4.99 0.56 10.55
CA ILE A 123 -6.10 1.06 9.73
C ILE A 123 -7.34 0.24 10.09
N MET A 124 -8.28 0.85 10.82
CA MET A 124 -9.59 0.25 11.05
C MET A 124 -10.50 0.59 9.86
N VAL A 125 -10.93 -0.43 9.13
CA VAL A 125 -11.85 -0.26 7.99
C VAL A 125 -13.28 -0.43 8.49
N ASP A 126 -14.03 0.67 8.50
CA ASP A 126 -15.47 0.64 8.76
C ASP A 126 -16.23 0.14 7.53
N TRP A 127 -16.58 -1.14 7.53
CA TRP A 127 -17.35 -1.80 6.46
C TRP A 127 -18.71 -1.17 6.18
N LEU A 128 -19.27 -0.42 7.13
CA LEU A 128 -20.54 0.28 6.97
C LEU A 128 -20.47 1.34 5.86
N TRP A 129 -19.32 1.99 5.67
CA TRP A 129 -19.13 2.99 4.62
C TRP A 129 -19.03 2.38 3.22
N MET A 130 -18.65 1.10 3.10
CA MET A 130 -18.61 0.39 1.82
C MET A 130 -20.01 -0.01 1.32
N LEU A 131 -21.04 0.05 2.18
CA LEU A 131 -22.41 -0.25 1.80
C LEU A 131 -22.97 0.76 0.78
N PHE A 132 -22.64 2.05 0.95
CA PHE A 132 -23.13 3.14 0.10
C PHE A 132 -22.67 3.02 -1.37
N PRO A 133 -21.36 2.92 -1.69
CA PRO A 133 -20.91 2.78 -3.08
C PRO A 133 -21.38 1.45 -3.69
N THR A 134 -21.42 0.37 -2.91
CA THR A 134 -21.92 -0.93 -3.37
C THR A 134 -23.41 -0.86 -3.72
N GLY A 135 -24.20 -0.18 -2.89
CA GLY A 135 -25.63 0.06 -3.16
C GLY A 135 -25.86 0.86 -4.43
N LEU A 136 -25.07 1.92 -4.67
CA LEU A 136 -25.16 2.72 -5.90
C LEU A 136 -24.83 1.90 -7.15
N ILE A 137 -23.84 1.01 -7.09
CA ILE A 137 -23.51 0.09 -8.20
C ILE A 137 -24.66 -0.88 -8.48
N ILE A 138 -25.27 -1.45 -7.43
CA ILE A 138 -26.41 -2.36 -7.61
C ILE A 138 -27.61 -1.63 -8.24
N ILE A 139 -27.90 -0.42 -7.78
CA ILE A 139 -28.99 0.41 -8.32
C ILE A 139 -28.72 0.78 -9.78
N SER A 140 -27.48 1.12 -10.15
CA SER A 140 -27.14 1.47 -11.52
C SER A 140 -27.27 0.28 -12.48
N ILE A 141 -26.81 -0.91 -12.07
CA ILE A 141 -26.98 -2.15 -12.84
C ILE A 141 -28.46 -2.51 -12.97
N TYR A 142 -29.24 -2.36 -11.90
CA TYR A 142 -30.67 -2.59 -11.94
C TYR A 142 -31.36 -1.65 -12.94
N TYR A 143 -31.05 -0.36 -12.90
CA TYR A 143 -31.64 0.63 -13.81
C TYR A 143 -31.23 0.37 -15.26
N LEU A 144 -29.97 0.02 -15.52
CA LEU A 144 -29.48 -0.35 -16.84
C LEU A 144 -30.18 -1.60 -17.37
N SER A 145 -30.30 -2.64 -16.55
CA SER A 145 -30.98 -3.87 -16.94
C SER A 145 -32.45 -3.62 -17.25
N HIS A 146 -33.11 -2.82 -16.42
CA HIS A 146 -34.52 -2.47 -16.60
C HIS A 146 -34.74 -1.64 -17.89
N THR A 147 -33.85 -0.70 -18.18
CA THR A 147 -33.91 0.10 -19.42
C THR A 147 -33.65 -0.74 -20.66
N ILE A 148 -32.72 -1.69 -20.62
CA ILE A 148 -32.48 -2.64 -21.72
C ILE A 148 -33.71 -3.53 -21.95
N ILE A 149 -34.28 -4.14 -20.91
CA ILE A 149 -35.45 -5.02 -21.03
C ILE A 149 -36.65 -4.25 -21.57
N ARG A 150 -36.88 -3.02 -21.09
CA ARG A 150 -37.98 -2.17 -21.56
C ARG A 150 -37.78 -1.71 -23.01
N GLY A 151 -36.57 -1.28 -23.37
CA GLY A 151 -36.22 -0.95 -24.75
C GLY A 151 -36.35 -2.13 -25.71
N ALA A 152 -35.97 -3.33 -25.27
CA ALA A 152 -36.15 -4.57 -26.04
C ALA A 152 -37.63 -4.96 -26.22
N ARG A 153 -38.49 -4.71 -25.21
CA ARG A 153 -39.94 -4.96 -25.32
C ARG A 153 -40.65 -3.93 -26.20
N ASP A 154 -40.20 -2.68 -26.16
CA ASP A 154 -40.79 -1.59 -26.93
C ASP A 154 -40.25 -1.52 -28.37
N GLY A 155 -39.32 -2.42 -28.75
CA GLY A 155 -38.78 -2.53 -30.12
C GLY A 155 -37.89 -1.36 -30.54
N ILE A 156 -37.49 -0.50 -29.60
CA ILE A 156 -36.71 0.70 -29.88
C ILE A 156 -35.23 0.32 -29.83
N SER A 157 -34.54 0.38 -30.96
CA SER A 157 -33.09 0.16 -31.08
C SER A 157 -32.31 1.36 -30.50
N VAL A 158 -32.23 1.40 -29.17
CA VAL A 158 -31.75 2.56 -28.37
C VAL A 158 -30.35 3.08 -28.72
N TRP A 159 -29.48 2.30 -29.38
CA TRP A 159 -28.06 2.67 -29.48
C TRP A 159 -27.52 2.95 -30.88
N LYS A 160 -28.29 2.71 -31.96
CA LYS A 160 -27.87 3.15 -33.32
C LYS A 160 -28.93 2.95 -34.42
N SER A 161 -30.16 3.46 -34.28
CA SER A 161 -31.04 3.62 -35.46
C SER A 161 -30.75 4.95 -36.14
N ASP A 162 -29.76 4.91 -37.04
CA ASP A 162 -29.87 5.29 -38.46
C ASP A 162 -30.69 6.53 -38.89
N SER A 163 -30.89 7.51 -38.01
CA SER A 163 -31.62 8.75 -38.33
C SER A 163 -30.70 9.86 -38.87
N LEU A 164 -29.40 9.77 -38.59
CA LEU A 164 -28.42 10.77 -39.03
C LEU A 164 -28.13 10.72 -40.54
N PRO A 165 -27.98 9.55 -41.18
CA PRO A 165 -27.75 9.49 -42.64
C PRO A 165 -28.96 9.98 -43.44
N MET A 166 -30.17 9.75 -42.92
CA MET A 166 -31.43 10.18 -43.54
C MET A 166 -31.62 11.70 -43.49
N LEU A 167 -31.01 12.39 -42.51
CA LEU A 167 -31.08 13.86 -42.39
C LEU A 167 -30.17 14.58 -43.39
N PHE A 168 -29.07 13.94 -43.81
CA PHE A 168 -28.03 14.57 -44.63
C PHE A 168 -28.07 14.18 -46.11
N CYS A 169 -28.91 13.21 -46.51
CA CYS A 169 -29.00 12.79 -47.90
C CYS A 169 -30.35 13.19 -48.51
N ARG A 170 -30.32 13.74 -49.73
CA ARG A 170 -31.55 14.01 -50.48
C ARG A 170 -32.14 12.67 -50.93
N ILE A 171 -33.41 12.45 -50.59
CA ILE A 171 -34.16 11.25 -50.97
C ILE A 171 -34.85 11.52 -52.31
N ASP A 172 -34.74 10.58 -53.25
CA ASP A 172 -35.41 10.64 -54.57
C ASP A 172 -36.94 10.78 -54.41
N ALA A 173 -37.55 11.65 -55.23
CA ALA A 173 -38.99 11.94 -55.20
C ALA A 173 -39.88 10.70 -55.35
N SER A 174 -39.38 9.65 -56.01
CA SER A 174 -40.07 8.36 -56.16
C SER A 174 -40.23 7.58 -54.86
N ILE A 175 -39.30 7.74 -53.91
CA ILE A 175 -39.36 7.14 -52.57
C ILE A 175 -40.21 8.02 -51.65
N LEU A 176 -40.06 9.35 -51.76
CA LEU A 176 -40.86 10.31 -50.99
C LEU A 176 -42.38 10.17 -51.26
N ALA A 177 -42.76 9.87 -52.51
CA ALA A 177 -44.15 9.62 -52.87
C ALA A 177 -44.75 8.37 -52.16
N LYS A 178 -43.94 7.34 -51.91
CA LYS A 178 -44.35 6.13 -51.16
C LYS A 178 -44.40 6.36 -49.65
N VAL A 179 -43.58 7.28 -49.13
CA VAL A 179 -43.56 7.69 -47.72
C VAL A 179 -44.83 8.45 -47.33
N GLY A 180 -45.35 9.30 -48.23
CA GLY A 180 -46.54 10.11 -47.97
C GLY A 180 -47.79 9.29 -47.64
N ASP A 181 -47.92 8.09 -48.20
CA ASP A 181 -49.08 7.20 -48.04
C ASP A 181 -49.04 6.39 -46.72
N GLY A 182 -47.86 6.31 -46.08
CA GLY A 182 -47.62 5.53 -44.86
C GLY A 182 -47.46 6.35 -43.57
N MET A 183 -47.53 7.69 -43.66
CA MET A 183 -47.19 8.61 -42.56
C MET A 183 -48.29 8.73 -41.48
N ASP A 184 -49.56 8.53 -41.85
CA ASP A 184 -50.71 8.71 -40.94
C ASP A 184 -51.02 7.47 -40.08
N VAL A 185 -50.28 6.36 -40.26
CA VAL A 185 -50.53 5.10 -39.57
C VAL A 185 -49.35 4.73 -38.67
N PRO A 186 -49.56 4.40 -37.38
CA PRO A 186 -48.49 3.92 -36.52
C PRO A 186 -47.89 2.63 -37.09
N ASN A 187 -46.55 2.59 -37.23
CA ASN A 187 -45.77 1.55 -37.93
C ASN A 187 -45.97 1.47 -39.46
N GLY A 188 -46.70 2.40 -40.09
CA GLY A 188 -46.95 2.39 -41.53
C GLY A 188 -45.70 2.58 -42.39
N LEU A 189 -44.72 3.34 -41.87
CA LEU A 189 -43.49 3.65 -42.59
C LEU A 189 -42.57 2.43 -42.76
N ASP A 190 -42.47 1.57 -41.75
CA ASP A 190 -41.66 0.35 -41.78
C ASP A 190 -42.24 -0.67 -42.78
N VAL A 191 -43.57 -0.76 -42.86
CA VAL A 191 -44.27 -1.61 -43.84
C VAL A 191 -44.15 -1.06 -45.27
N ALA A 192 -44.26 0.25 -45.45
CA ALA A 192 -44.28 0.87 -46.78
C ALA A 192 -42.89 0.99 -47.41
N VAL A 193 -41.84 1.20 -46.61
CA VAL A 193 -40.51 1.58 -47.10
C VAL A 193 -39.38 0.71 -46.53
N GLY A 194 -39.62 -0.09 -45.50
CA GLY A 194 -38.58 -0.86 -44.80
C GLY A 194 -37.85 -1.90 -45.66
N ASN A 195 -38.43 -2.34 -46.79
CA ASN A 195 -37.82 -3.32 -47.71
C ASN A 195 -37.28 -2.70 -49.02
N VAL A 196 -37.20 -1.38 -49.14
CA VAL A 196 -36.69 -0.74 -50.36
C VAL A 196 -35.16 -0.73 -50.32
N ASN A 197 -34.54 -1.58 -51.14
CA ASN A 197 -33.09 -1.54 -51.34
C ASN A 197 -32.71 -0.30 -52.15
N VAL A 198 -31.96 0.61 -51.53
CA VAL A 198 -31.46 1.84 -52.16
C VAL A 198 -29.95 1.78 -52.34
N CYS A 199 -29.45 2.35 -53.43
CA CYS A 199 -28.04 2.64 -53.62
C CYS A 199 -27.78 4.13 -53.42
N LEU A 200 -26.66 4.48 -52.80
CA LEU A 200 -26.22 5.86 -52.65
C LEU A 200 -25.35 6.22 -53.85
N LEU A 201 -25.83 7.14 -54.69
CA LEU A 201 -25.12 7.62 -55.87
C LEU A 201 -24.77 9.09 -55.69
N ARG A 202 -23.60 9.48 -56.18
CA ARG A 202 -23.19 10.88 -56.23
C ARG A 202 -23.60 11.44 -57.58
N GLU A 203 -24.44 12.46 -57.58
CA GLU A 203 -24.83 13.19 -58.80
C GLU A 203 -23.73 14.14 -59.25
N ASP A 204 -23.77 14.56 -60.51
CA ASP A 204 -22.76 15.42 -61.13
C ASP A 204 -22.65 16.80 -60.46
N ASP A 205 -23.73 17.24 -59.78
CA ASP A 205 -23.77 18.45 -58.94
C ASP A 205 -23.04 18.29 -57.58
N GLY A 206 -22.52 17.09 -57.28
CA GLY A 206 -21.73 16.81 -56.07
C GLY A 206 -22.53 16.35 -54.86
N ASP A 207 -23.86 16.39 -54.94
CA ASP A 207 -24.79 15.90 -53.91
C ASP A 207 -24.89 14.36 -53.92
N TRP A 208 -25.13 13.78 -52.73
CA TRP A 208 -25.35 12.34 -52.56
C TRP A 208 -26.85 12.06 -52.45
N VAL A 209 -27.36 11.20 -53.33
CA VAL A 209 -28.79 10.89 -53.47
C VAL A 209 -29.00 9.39 -53.36
N PHE A 210 -30.02 8.98 -52.59
CA PHE A 210 -30.46 7.59 -52.52
C PHE A 210 -31.42 7.27 -53.67
N LYS A 211 -31.04 6.36 -54.58
CA LYS A 211 -31.86 5.89 -55.70
C LYS A 211 -32.20 4.40 -55.58
N PRO A 212 -33.37 3.95 -56.05
CA PRO A 212 -33.72 2.53 -56.06
C PRO A 212 -32.89 1.77 -57.11
N ILE A 213 -32.48 0.54 -56.79
CA ILE A 213 -31.55 -0.28 -57.59
C ILE A 213 -32.04 -0.55 -59.02
N GLU A 214 -33.34 -0.47 -59.30
CA GLU A 214 -33.90 -0.70 -60.64
C GLU A 214 -33.55 0.40 -61.67
N SER A 215 -33.07 1.56 -61.21
CA SER A 215 -32.80 2.73 -62.07
C SER A 215 -31.49 2.67 -62.88
N GLU A 216 -30.55 1.78 -62.55
CA GLU A 216 -29.27 1.63 -63.29
C GLU A 216 -29.43 1.12 -64.73
N SER A 217 -30.56 0.49 -65.06
CA SER A 217 -30.79 -0.07 -66.40
C SER A 217 -31.10 0.98 -67.48
N SER A 218 -31.39 2.22 -67.09
CA SER A 218 -31.89 3.25 -68.02
C SER A 218 -30.84 4.31 -68.41
N SER A 219 -29.70 4.38 -67.72
CA SER A 219 -28.70 5.45 -67.92
C SER A 219 -27.45 5.03 -68.71
N SER A 220 -27.28 3.74 -68.98
CA SER A 220 -26.06 3.19 -69.61
C SER A 220 -26.09 3.19 -71.15
N SER A 221 -27.13 3.73 -71.79
CA SER A 221 -27.27 3.75 -73.25
C SER A 221 -27.00 5.10 -73.95
N SER A 222 -26.64 6.17 -73.21
CA SER A 222 -26.55 7.53 -73.78
C SER A 222 -25.16 8.18 -73.79
N SER A 223 -24.10 7.52 -73.31
CA SER A 223 -22.75 8.14 -73.21
C SER A 223 -21.68 7.55 -74.13
N SER A 224 -22.07 7.02 -75.30
CA SER A 224 -21.14 6.69 -76.39
C SER A 224 -21.15 7.77 -77.48
N SER A 225 -20.75 8.99 -77.14
CA SER A 225 -20.22 9.97 -78.11
C SER A 225 -19.49 11.10 -77.37
N SER A 226 -18.18 10.96 -77.19
CA SER A 226 -17.29 12.02 -76.71
C SER A 226 -16.01 12.02 -77.54
N SER A 227 -15.77 13.08 -78.30
CA SER A 227 -14.50 13.63 -78.85
C SER A 227 -14.91 14.65 -79.92
N GLU A 228 -14.56 15.93 -79.87
CA GLU A 228 -13.23 16.56 -79.87
C GLU A 228 -13.42 18.03 -79.37
N SER A 229 -12.74 18.46 -78.30
CA SER A 229 -11.43 19.14 -78.29
C SER A 229 -11.52 20.67 -78.42
N ASP A 230 -11.29 21.34 -77.29
CA ASP A 230 -11.09 22.78 -77.13
C ASP A 230 -9.85 23.30 -77.89
N SER A 231 -9.90 24.59 -78.19
CA SER A 231 -8.84 25.42 -78.76
C SER A 231 -7.85 25.91 -77.69
N GLU A 232 -6.63 26.23 -78.13
CA GLU A 232 -5.50 26.85 -77.40
C GLU A 232 -5.86 28.06 -76.53
#